data_AF-A0A482VYE9-F1
#
_entry.id   AF-A0A482VYE9-F1
#
_cell.length_a   1.000
_cell.length_b   1.000
_cell.length_c   1.000
_cell.angle_alpha   90.00
_cell.angle_beta   90.00
_cell.angle_gamma   90.00
#
_symmetry.space_group_name_H-M   'P 1'
#
loop_
_entity.id
_entity.type
_entity.pdbx_description
1 polymer ?
#
loop_
_entity_poly.entity_id
_entity_poly.type
_entity_poly.pdbx_seq_one_letter_code
_entity_poly.pdbx_strand_id
1 'polypeptide(L)'
;NNDENNVDVNTAGVCGAIASGSGYSQLSEFCTALDISVMSEKTYLSYLYVMNNAEDLAMKEMINAGKGEYQLAAEAGDIKNGTPKIAVIVDGA
;
A
#
# COMPACT_ATOMS: atom_id res chain seq x y z
N ASN A 1 22.95 23.02 7.56
CA ASN A 1 22.34 22.34 6.41
C ASN A 1 21.30 21.39 6.95
N ASN A 2 20.06 21.85 7.05
CA ASN A 2 18.94 21.02 7.46
C ASN A 2 18.49 20.23 6.24
N ASP A 3 18.98 19.00 6.10
CA ASP A 3 18.49 18.06 5.09
C ASP A 3 17.14 17.49 5.53
N GLU A 4 16.12 18.35 5.56
CA GLU A 4 14.72 17.99 5.88
C GLU A 4 14.11 17.03 4.82
N ASN A 5 14.84 16.71 3.75
CA ASN A 5 14.45 15.79 2.69
C ASN A 5 15.26 14.48 2.67
N ASN A 6 16.18 14.25 3.61
CA ASN A 6 16.97 13.02 3.63
C ASN A 6 16.29 11.97 4.51
N VAL A 7 15.37 11.22 3.91
CA VAL A 7 14.76 10.04 4.53
C VAL A 7 15.83 8.96 4.63
N ASP A 8 16.09 8.45 5.84
CA ASP A 8 17.06 7.39 6.01
C ASP A 8 16.63 6.11 5.26
N VAL A 9 17.61 5.28 4.91
CA VAL A 9 17.39 4.09 4.07
C VAL A 9 16.37 3.13 4.69
N ASN A 10 16.28 3.02 6.01
CA ASN A 10 15.30 2.15 6.64
C ASN A 10 13.89 2.72 6.47
N THR A 11 13.72 4.01 6.76
CA THR A 11 12.42 4.68 6.54
C THR A 11 12.00 4.58 5.07
N ALA A 12 12.91 4.83 4.14
CA ALA A 12 12.65 4.72 2.70
C ALA A 12 12.26 3.29 2.30
N GLY A 13 12.95 2.27 2.82
CA GLY A 13 12.65 0.86 2.57
C GLY A 13 11.26 0.45 3.08
N VAL A 14 10.87 0.88 4.29
CA VAL A 14 9.54 0.59 4.84
C VAL A 14 8.46 1.33 4.05
N CYS A 15 8.65 2.63 3.76
CA CYS A 15 7.70 3.39 2.94
C CYS A 15 7.52 2.77 1.54
N GLY A 16 8.62 2.35 0.91
CA GLY A 16 8.59 1.68 -0.38
C GLY A 16 7.81 0.37 -0.33
N ALA A 17 8.06 -0.46 0.68
CA ALA A 17 7.33 -1.71 0.87
C ALA A 17 5.83 -1.48 1.07
N ILE A 18 5.43 -0.51 1.91
CA ILE A 18 4.00 -0.17 2.10
C ILE A 18 3.38 0.34 0.80
N ALA A 19 4.06 1.24 0.10
CA ALA A 19 3.57 1.82 -1.15
C ALA A 19 3.37 0.75 -2.25
N SER A 20 4.20 -0.30 -2.27
CA SER A 20 4.05 -1.44 -3.18
C SER A 20 3.09 -2.52 -2.67
N GLY A 21 2.42 -2.31 -1.53
CA GLY A 21 1.56 -3.33 -0.90
C GLY A 21 2.32 -4.56 -0.40
N SER A 22 3.62 -4.43 -0.16
CA SER A 22 4.52 -5.49 0.26
C SER A 22 4.74 -5.50 1.78
N GLY A 23 4.89 -6.70 2.34
CA GLY A 23 5.20 -6.90 3.76
C GLY A 23 6.70 -7.01 4.06
N TYR A 24 7.03 -7.20 5.33
CA TYR A 24 8.43 -7.39 5.79
C TYR A 24 9.15 -8.53 5.04
N SER A 25 8.50 -9.68 4.85
CA SER A 25 9.12 -10.84 4.19
C SER A 25 9.58 -10.52 2.76
N GLN A 26 8.78 -9.75 2.01
CA GLN A 26 9.09 -9.36 0.64
C GLN A 26 10.21 -8.31 0.60
N LEU A 27 10.22 -7.36 1.54
CA LEU A 27 11.33 -6.41 1.67
C LEU A 27 12.64 -7.13 2.02
N SER A 28 12.59 -8.08 2.96
CA SER A 28 13.75 -8.89 3.38
C SER A 28 14.28 -9.74 2.23
N GLU A 29 13.41 -10.38 1.45
CA GLU A 29 13.79 -11.14 0.27
C GLU A 29 14.48 -10.24 -0.77
N PHE A 30 13.90 -9.09 -1.06
CA PHE A 30 14.46 -8.11 -2.01
C PHE A 30 15.85 -7.61 -1.56
N CYS A 31 16.00 -7.23 -0.30
CA CYS A 31 17.30 -6.81 0.25
C CYS A 31 18.32 -7.96 0.21
N THR A 32 17.92 -9.18 0.52
CA THR A 32 18.79 -10.37 0.46
C THR A 32 19.28 -10.63 -0.96
N ALA A 33 18.40 -10.52 -1.96
CA ALA A 33 18.76 -10.68 -3.37
C ALA A 33 19.78 -9.65 -3.85
N LEU A 34 19.85 -8.48 -3.20
CA LEU A 34 20.77 -7.39 -3.51
C LEU A 34 22.00 -7.35 -2.60
N ASP A 35 22.16 -8.31 -1.68
CA ASP A 35 23.21 -8.31 -0.64
C ASP A 35 23.20 -7.03 0.22
N ILE A 36 22.01 -6.51 0.50
CA ILE A 36 21.77 -5.33 1.35
C ILE A 36 21.32 -5.80 2.73
N SER A 37 21.93 -5.27 3.79
CA SER A 37 21.47 -5.53 5.15
C SER A 37 20.07 -4.96 5.37
N VAL A 38 19.13 -5.81 5.78
CA VAL A 38 17.77 -5.41 6.13
C VAL A 38 17.63 -5.20 7.64
N MET A 39 16.73 -4.30 8.05
CA MET A 39 16.36 -4.14 9.45
C MET A 39 15.65 -5.39 10.00
N SER A 40 15.60 -5.54 11.32
CA SER A 40 14.83 -6.63 11.92
C SER A 40 13.31 -6.43 11.74
N GLU A 41 12.56 -7.53 11.73
CA GLU A 41 11.08 -7.49 11.68
C GLU A 41 10.49 -6.61 12.79
N LYS A 42 11.03 -6.71 14.01
CA LYS A 42 10.61 -5.88 15.14
C LYS A 42 10.80 -4.38 14.85
N THR A 43 11.91 -4.03 14.22
CA THR A 43 12.18 -2.65 13.80
C THR A 43 11.21 -2.21 12.71
N TYR A 44 10.97 -3.05 11.70
CA TYR A 44 10.00 -2.79 10.64
C TYR A 44 8.59 -2.49 11.20
N LEU A 45 8.11 -3.34 12.12
CA LEU A 45 6.80 -3.14 12.77
C LEU A 45 6.75 -1.86 13.61
N SER A 46 7.86 -1.46 14.23
CA SER A 46 7.91 -0.18 14.96
C SER A 46 7.76 1.02 14.03
N TYR A 47 8.28 0.96 12.80
CA TYR A 47 8.06 1.99 11.78
C TYR A 47 6.60 2.06 11.34
N LEU A 48 5.94 0.91 11.14
CA LEU A 48 4.49 0.89 10.85
C LEU A 48 3.67 1.56 11.95
N TYR A 49 3.98 1.28 13.22
CA TYR A 49 3.26 1.87 14.34
C TYR A 49 3.48 3.39 14.44
N VAL A 50 4.67 3.88 14.12
CA VAL A 50 4.92 5.33 14.02
C VAL A 50 4.16 5.93 12.84
N MET A 51 3.98 5.18 11.76
CA MET A 51 3.20 5.54 10.59
C MET A 51 1.70 5.24 10.72
N ASN A 52 1.08 5.33 11.91
CA ASN A 52 -0.37 5.13 12.09
C ASN A 52 -1.26 5.94 11.10
N ASN A 53 -0.75 7.05 10.55
CA ASN A 53 -1.43 7.77 9.45
C ASN A 53 -1.62 6.95 8.16
N ALA A 54 -0.84 5.89 7.96
CA ALA A 54 -0.91 5.03 6.78
C ALA A 54 -2.17 4.16 6.78
N GLU A 55 -2.64 3.72 7.96
CA GLU A 55 -3.90 2.98 8.06
C GLU A 55 -5.08 3.87 7.73
N ASP A 56 -5.14 5.07 8.32
CA ASP A 56 -6.17 6.07 8.04
C ASP A 56 -6.16 6.49 6.56
N LEU A 57 -4.97 6.67 5.98
CA LEU A 57 -4.82 7.00 4.56
C LEU A 57 -5.27 5.84 3.68
N ALA A 58 -4.84 4.60 3.97
CA ALA A 58 -5.26 3.42 3.22
C ALA A 58 -6.78 3.24 3.28
N MET A 59 -7.40 3.42 4.45
CA MET A 59 -8.85 3.36 4.61
C MET A 59 -9.56 4.45 3.80
N LYS A 60 -9.04 5.69 3.84
CA LYS A 60 -9.60 6.82 3.08
C LYS A 60 -9.51 6.57 1.57
N GLU A 61 -8.38 6.06 1.09
CA GLU A 61 -8.20 5.72 -0.33
C GLU A 61 -9.14 4.57 -0.74
N MET A 62 -9.32 3.54 0.11
CA MET A 62 -10.28 2.46 -0.15
C MET A 62 -11.73 2.98 -0.26
N ILE A 63 -12.12 3.91 0.61
CA ILE A 63 -13.45 4.54 0.57
C ILE A 63 -13.61 5.39 -0.70
N ASN A 64 -12.58 6.15 -1.08
CA ASN A 64 -12.60 6.97 -2.29
C ASN A 64 -12.66 6.12 -3.56
N ALA A 65 -11.86 5.04 -3.62
CA ALA A 65 -11.90 4.06 -4.69
C ALA A 65 -13.30 3.44 -4.81
N GLY A 66 -13.88 2.97 -3.70
CA GLY A 66 -15.22 2.39 -3.69
C GLY A 66 -16.32 3.36 -4.15
N LYS A 67 -16.20 4.67 -3.85
CA LYS A 67 -17.11 5.71 -4.38
C LYS A 67 -16.95 5.88 -5.89
N GLY A 68 -15.70 5.91 -6.38
CA GLY A 68 -15.41 6.00 -7.80
C GLY A 68 -15.94 4.79 -8.58
N GLU A 69 -15.70 3.58 -8.07
CA GLU A 69 -16.21 2.34 -8.66
C GLU A 69 -17.75 2.29 -8.68
N TYR A 70 -18.40 2.75 -7.61
CA TYR A 70 -19.86 2.87 -7.58
C TYR A 70 -20.37 3.80 -8.67
N GLN A 71 -19.75 4.97 -8.83
CA GLN A 71 -20.15 5.94 -9.84
C GLN A 71 -19.96 5.38 -11.26
N LEU A 72 -18.83 4.73 -11.53
CA LEU A 72 -18.58 4.07 -12.81
C LEU A 72 -19.61 2.97 -13.12
N ALA A 73 -19.96 2.14 -12.12
CA ALA A 73 -21.00 1.13 -12.28
C ALA A 73 -22.39 1.75 -12.51
N ALA A 74 -22.71 2.87 -11.86
CA ALA A 74 -23.96 3.60 -12.09
C ALA A 74 -24.04 4.19 -13.50
N GLU A 75 -22.95 4.78 -13.99
CA GLU A 75 -22.84 5.32 -15.36
C GLU A 75 -22.95 4.21 -16.43
N ALA A 76 -22.39 3.03 -16.16
CA ALA A 76 -22.50 1.86 -17.03
C ALA A 76 -23.87 1.15 -16.98
N GLY A 77 -24.74 1.49 -16.03
CA GLY A 77 -26.01 0.80 -15.78
C GLY A 77 -25.85 -0.56 -15.08
N ASP A 78 -24.68 -0.86 -14.55
CA ASP A 78 -24.29 -2.11 -13.91
C ASP A 78 -24.63 -2.13 -12.41
N ILE A 79 -25.83 -1.66 -12.06
CA ILE A 79 -26.34 -1.64 -10.68
C ILE A 79 -27.42 -2.72 -10.54
N LYS A 80 -27.23 -3.68 -9.63
CA LYS A 80 -28.23 -4.69 -9.29
C LYS A 80 -28.72 -4.46 -7.86
N ASN A 81 -29.99 -4.11 -7.70
CA ASN A 81 -30.63 -3.83 -6.40
C ASN A 81 -29.86 -2.79 -5.54
N GLY A 82 -29.27 -1.77 -6.17
CA GLY A 82 -28.46 -0.77 -5.49
C GLY A 82 -27.00 -1.17 -5.23
N THR A 83 -26.61 -2.40 -5.60
CA THR A 83 -25.22 -2.88 -5.50
C THR A 83 -24.51 -2.73 -6.85
N PRO A 84 -23.35 -2.04 -6.90
CA PRO A 84 -22.54 -1.97 -8.12
C PRO A 84 -21.94 -3.33 -8.45
N LYS A 85 -22.00 -3.70 -9.72
CA LYS A 85 -21.24 -4.82 -10.27
C LYS A 85 -19.98 -4.26 -10.91
N ILE A 86 -18.84 -4.67 -10.38
CA ILE A 86 -17.54 -4.29 -10.90
C ILE A 86 -16.94 -5.54 -11.52
N ALA A 87 -16.66 -5.48 -12.82
CA ALA A 87 -15.99 -6.58 -13.53
C ALA A 87 -14.49 -6.50 -13.23
N VAL A 88 -13.99 -7.40 -12.41
CA VAL A 88 -12.54 -7.57 -12.21
C VAL A 88 -12.03 -8.49 -13.31
N ILE A 89 -11.21 -7.95 -14.22
CA ILE A 89 -10.48 -8.75 -15.19
C ILE A 89 -9.12 -9.07 -14.58
N VAL A 90 -8.92 -10.31 -14.17
CA VAL A 90 -7.61 -10.80 -13.73
C VAL A 90 -6.90 -11.44 -14.93
N ASP A 91 -5.64 -11.08 -15.15
CA ASP A 91 -4.75 -11.88 -15.98
C ASP A 91 -4.37 -13.12 -15.17
N GLY A 92 -4.75 -14.29 -15.68
CA GLY A 92 -4.47 -15.56 -15.02
C GLY A 92 -3.07 -16.03 -15.43
N ALA A 93 -2.11 -15.91 -14.51
CA ALA A 93 -0.79 -16.55 -14.61
C ALA A 93 -0.58 -17.48 -13.42
#